data_AF-A0AA41SAL6-F1
#
_entry.id   AF-A0AA41SAL6-F1
#
_cell.length_a   1.000
_cell.length_b   1.000
_cell.length_c   1.000
_cell.angle_alpha   90.00
_cell.angle_beta   90.00
_cell.angle_gamma   90.00
#
_symmetry.space_group_name_H-M   'P 1'
#
loop_
_entity.id
_entity.type
_entity.pdbx_description
1 polymer ?
#
loop_
_entity_poly.entity_id
_entity_poly.type
_entity_poly.pdbx_seq_one_letter_code
_entity_poly.pdbx_strand_id
1 'polypeptide(L)'
;MEAATDNRGGESEEAPKNNENEIENLVTKAQELMNKITSARLNPSPKVLNALASMLETQESRYMDELGNSAPNNGRASHNIGRLGNVVRDNDEFFEMISSEVLSDSRYSISIQSAAIRLLLSCSTTWMFPHVFEDAVLDNIKNWVINDNSRSNADEPDKKKGLKRDKPTDFETLGTYATGLLAVCLSG
;
A
#
# COMPACT_ATOMS: atom_id res chain seq x y z
N MET A 1 2.20 6.38 67.27
CA MET A 1 2.45 4.98 66.86
C MET A 1 1.99 4.85 65.43
N GLU A 2 2.84 4.23 64.63
CA GLU A 2 3.02 4.35 63.18
C GLU A 2 1.88 3.85 62.30
N ALA A 3 1.97 4.31 61.04
CA ALA A 3 1.13 4.05 59.89
C ALA A 3 1.26 2.62 59.32
N ALA A 4 0.27 2.21 58.52
CA ALA A 4 0.50 1.36 57.35
C ALA A 4 -0.66 1.54 56.35
N THR A 5 -0.48 2.48 55.44
CA THR A 5 -1.08 2.44 54.10
C THR A 5 -0.25 1.49 53.25
N ASP A 6 -0.84 0.44 52.70
CA ASP A 6 -0.22 -0.44 51.69
C ASP A 6 -1.18 -0.50 50.50
N ASN A 7 -1.04 0.45 49.57
CA ASN A 7 -0.28 0.33 48.31
C ASN A 7 -1.09 -0.40 47.23
N ARG A 8 -1.85 0.39 46.47
CA ARG A 8 -2.32 0.02 45.14
C ARG A 8 -1.09 -0.19 44.26
N GLY A 9 -0.74 -1.44 44.00
CA GLY A 9 0.12 -1.81 42.88
C GLY A 9 -0.61 -1.45 41.59
N GLY A 10 -0.31 -0.28 41.05
CA GLY A 10 -0.57 0.03 39.65
C GLY A 10 0.36 -0.84 38.81
N GLU A 11 -0.20 -1.89 38.21
CA GLU A 11 0.39 -2.52 37.04
C GLU A 11 0.36 -1.47 35.93
N SER A 12 1.41 -0.65 35.86
CA SER A 12 1.77 -0.01 34.62
C SER A 12 2.17 -1.14 33.69
N GLU A 13 1.25 -1.56 32.82
CA GLU A 13 1.59 -2.28 31.60
C GLU A 13 2.58 -1.40 30.84
N GLU A 14 3.88 -1.61 31.08
CA GLU A 14 4.92 -1.11 30.18
C GLU A 14 4.65 -1.76 28.83
N ALA A 15 3.97 -1.02 27.94
CA ALA A 15 3.94 -1.37 26.53
C ALA A 15 5.39 -1.67 26.12
N PRO A 16 5.65 -2.81 25.45
CA PRO A 16 7.00 -3.28 25.25
C PRO A 16 7.74 -2.23 24.41
N LYS A 17 8.75 -1.57 25.01
CA LYS A 17 9.65 -0.58 24.34
C LYS A 17 10.22 -1.08 23.01
N ASN A 18 10.22 -2.41 22.82
CA ASN A 18 10.62 -3.05 21.57
C ASN A 18 9.70 -2.70 20.39
N ASN A 19 8.38 -2.61 20.61
CA ASN A 19 7.42 -2.32 19.55
C ASN A 19 7.47 -0.86 19.10
N GLU A 20 7.68 0.08 20.03
CA GLU A 20 7.83 1.51 19.69
C GLU A 20 9.08 1.78 18.84
N ASN A 21 10.20 1.15 19.18
CA ASN A 21 11.41 1.25 18.37
C ASN A 21 11.24 0.62 16.98
N GLU A 22 10.51 -0.50 16.87
CA GLU A 22 10.24 -1.14 15.58
C GLU A 22 9.45 -0.21 14.66
N ILE A 23 8.38 0.41 15.16
CA ILE A 23 7.54 1.29 14.34
C ILE A 23 8.26 2.57 13.96
N GLU A 24 9.08 3.16 14.83
CA GLU A 24 9.91 4.32 14.47
C GLU A 24 10.89 3.99 13.33
N ASN A 25 11.50 2.80 13.38
CA ASN A 25 12.37 2.31 12.31
C ASN A 25 11.59 2.11 11.00
N LEU A 26 10.37 1.55 11.06
CA LEU A 26 9.51 1.37 9.89
C LEU A 26 9.09 2.72 9.28
N VAL A 27 8.70 3.69 10.12
CA VAL A 27 8.32 5.04 9.69
C VAL A 27 9.51 5.75 9.04
N THR A 28 10.68 5.71 9.67
CA THR A 28 11.91 6.31 9.11
C THR A 28 12.23 5.70 7.75
N LYS A 29 12.15 4.37 7.63
CA LYS A 29 12.38 3.67 6.37
C LYS A 29 11.34 4.02 5.30
N ALA A 30 10.07 4.19 5.66
CA ALA A 30 9.03 4.64 4.76
C ALA A 30 9.36 6.03 4.19
N GLN A 31 9.72 6.96 5.07
CA GLN A 31 10.12 8.32 4.70
C GLN A 31 11.34 8.34 3.77
N GLU A 32 12.36 7.51 4.04
CA GLU A 32 13.51 7.38 3.14
C GLU A 32 13.11 6.87 1.74
N LEU A 33 12.20 5.89 1.67
CA LEU A 33 11.71 5.37 0.39
C LEU A 33 10.90 6.43 -0.37
N MET A 34 10.01 7.15 0.31
CA MET A 34 9.23 8.25 -0.26
C MET A 34 10.16 9.35 -0.78
N ASN A 35 11.13 9.78 0.03
CA ASN A 35 12.11 10.79 -0.37
C ASN A 35 12.92 10.38 -1.61
N LYS A 36 13.30 9.09 -1.72
CA LYS A 36 13.98 8.56 -2.91
C LYS A 36 13.10 8.59 -4.16
N ILE A 37 11.80 8.32 -4.01
CA ILE A 37 10.83 8.37 -5.12
C ILE A 37 10.65 9.82 -5.58
N THR A 38 10.37 10.74 -4.65
CA THR A 38 10.14 12.16 -4.95
C THR A 38 11.40 12.83 -5.51
N SER A 39 12.59 12.50 -5.00
CA SER A 39 13.86 13.02 -5.55
C SER A 39 14.12 12.58 -7.00
N ALA A 40 13.55 11.45 -7.41
CA ALA A 40 13.63 10.90 -8.77
C ALA A 40 12.33 11.11 -9.55
N ARG A 41 11.58 12.18 -9.29
CA ARG A 41 10.20 12.43 -9.78
C ARG A 41 9.95 12.09 -11.23
N LEU A 42 10.89 12.43 -12.13
CA LEU A 42 10.73 12.21 -13.58
C LEU A 42 10.90 10.75 -14.01
N ASN A 43 11.57 9.93 -13.21
CA ASN A 43 11.81 8.51 -13.49
C ASN A 43 12.07 7.72 -12.20
N PRO A 44 11.06 7.60 -11.32
CA PRO A 44 11.22 6.91 -10.05
C PRO A 44 11.45 5.42 -10.31
N SER A 45 12.22 4.77 -9.43
CA SER A 45 12.48 3.34 -9.58
C SER A 45 11.26 2.51 -9.21
N PRO A 46 10.72 1.65 -10.11
CA PRO A 46 9.65 0.72 -9.76
C PRO A 46 9.98 -0.17 -8.58
N LYS A 47 11.28 -0.50 -8.38
CA LYS A 47 11.73 -1.32 -7.26
C LYS A 47 11.54 -0.62 -5.92
N VAL A 48 11.71 0.69 -5.87
CA VAL A 48 11.55 1.49 -4.63
C VAL A 48 10.07 1.63 -4.29
N LEU A 49 9.22 1.92 -5.28
CA LEU A 49 7.75 1.89 -5.13
C LEU A 49 7.26 0.53 -4.60
N ASN A 50 7.69 -0.57 -5.23
CA ASN A 50 7.34 -1.92 -4.79
C ASN A 50 7.89 -2.26 -3.40
N ALA A 51 9.06 -1.73 -3.01
CA ALA A 51 9.60 -1.95 -1.67
C ALA A 51 8.71 -1.29 -0.59
N LEU A 52 8.19 -0.10 -0.87
CA LEU A 52 7.24 0.58 0.00
C LEU A 52 5.90 -0.16 0.07
N ALA A 53 5.37 -0.60 -1.08
CA ALA A 53 4.14 -1.40 -1.15
C ALA A 53 4.27 -2.71 -0.35
N SER A 54 5.34 -3.48 -0.57
CA SER A 54 5.61 -4.72 0.17
C SER A 54 5.73 -4.49 1.68
N MET A 55 6.26 -3.34 2.10
CA MET A 55 6.35 -3.01 3.52
C MET A 55 4.95 -2.78 4.13
N LEU A 56 4.07 -2.06 3.44
CA LEU A 56 2.67 -1.87 3.86
C LEU A 56 1.93 -3.20 3.89
N GLU A 57 2.01 -4.00 2.83
CA GLU A 57 1.38 -5.32 2.75
C GLU A 57 1.85 -6.25 3.87
N THR A 58 3.15 -6.25 4.19
CA THR A 58 3.70 -7.06 5.29
C THR A 58 3.10 -6.66 6.64
N GLN A 59 2.96 -5.35 6.89
CA GLN A 59 2.34 -4.88 8.13
C GLN A 59 0.83 -5.12 8.15
N GLU A 60 0.17 -5.11 6.98
CA GLU A 60 -1.23 -5.50 6.87
C GLU A 60 -1.45 -6.97 7.19
N SER A 61 -0.63 -7.87 6.65
CA SER A 61 -0.72 -9.30 6.97
C SER A 61 -0.54 -9.55 8.46
N ARG A 62 0.46 -8.91 9.09
CA ARG A 62 0.68 -9.01 10.54
C ARG A 62 -0.52 -8.53 11.35
N TYR A 63 -1.10 -7.39 10.96
CA TYR A 63 -2.29 -6.86 11.61
C TYR A 63 -3.47 -7.85 11.51
N MET A 64 -3.70 -8.45 10.34
CA MET A 64 -4.77 -9.44 10.15
C MET A 64 -4.54 -10.72 10.96
N ASP A 65 -3.29 -11.19 11.07
CA ASP A 65 -2.93 -12.34 11.90
C ASP A 65 -3.15 -12.05 13.40
N GLU A 66 -2.83 -10.84 13.87
CA GLU A 66 -3.05 -10.40 15.25
C GLU A 66 -4.55 -10.29 15.59
N LEU A 67 -5.36 -9.75 14.66
CA LEU A 67 -6.80 -9.56 14.83
C LEU A 67 -7.55 -10.89 14.99
N GLY A 68 -7.07 -11.97 14.36
CA GLY A 68 -7.63 -13.31 14.51
C GLY A 68 -7.34 -13.97 15.87
N ASN A 69 -6.34 -13.46 16.61
CA ASN A 69 -5.81 -14.09 17.82
C ASN A 69 -6.10 -13.31 19.12
N SER A 70 -6.58 -12.06 19.05
CA SER A 70 -6.77 -11.17 20.21
C SER A 70 -8.14 -10.48 20.22
N ALA A 71 -8.62 -10.12 21.42
CA ALA A 71 -9.80 -9.25 21.57
C ALA A 71 -9.52 -7.86 20.95
N PRO A 72 -10.49 -7.24 20.26
CA PRO A 72 -10.28 -6.02 19.49
C PRO A 72 -10.21 -4.80 20.42
N ASN A 73 -9.12 -4.64 21.16
CA ASN A 73 -8.99 -3.55 22.14
C ASN A 73 -8.36 -2.28 21.58
N ASN A 74 -7.70 -2.34 20.41
CA ASN A 74 -7.00 -1.21 19.81
C ASN A 74 -7.43 -1.00 18.34
N GLY A 75 -7.72 0.25 17.98
CA GLY A 75 -8.11 0.60 16.62
C GLY A 75 -6.94 0.52 15.64
N ARG A 76 -7.21 0.22 14.37
CA ARG A 76 -6.21 0.07 13.28
C ARG A 76 -5.12 1.16 13.24
N ALA A 77 -5.48 2.40 13.58
CA ALA A 77 -4.57 3.55 13.61
C ALA A 77 -3.40 3.40 14.61
N SER A 78 -3.55 2.63 15.69
CA SER A 78 -2.48 2.39 16.66
C SER A 78 -1.55 1.23 16.27
N HIS A 79 -1.88 0.47 15.23
CA HIS A 79 -0.99 -0.58 14.69
C HIS A 79 -0.02 0.00 13.67
N ASN A 80 1.06 -0.74 13.39
CA ASN A 80 2.10 -0.35 12.46
C ASN A 80 1.54 0.05 11.09
N ILE A 81 0.57 -0.72 10.56
CA ILE A 81 -0.04 -0.44 9.27
C ILE A 81 -0.81 0.89 9.25
N GLY A 82 -1.57 1.19 10.31
CA GLY A 82 -2.27 2.48 10.42
C GLY A 82 -1.31 3.67 10.49
N ARG A 83 -0.23 3.54 11.27
CA ARG A 83 0.81 4.56 11.35
C ARG A 83 1.54 4.78 10.02
N LEU A 84 1.88 3.70 9.30
CA LEU A 84 2.48 3.79 7.97
C LEU A 84 1.54 4.41 6.93
N GLY A 85 0.25 4.05 6.97
CA GLY A 85 -0.77 4.65 6.11
C GLY A 85 -0.87 6.16 6.28
N ASN A 86 -0.86 6.64 7.53
CA ASN A 86 -0.84 8.08 7.83
C ASN A 86 0.44 8.74 7.28
N VAL A 87 1.62 8.16 7.50
CA VAL A 87 2.90 8.72 7.00
C VAL A 87 2.90 8.90 5.48
N VAL A 88 2.31 7.96 4.73
CA VAL A 88 2.20 8.09 3.26
C VAL A 88 1.22 9.19 2.88
N ARG A 89 0.05 9.23 3.52
CA ARG A 89 -1.02 10.17 3.18
C ARG A 89 -0.70 11.61 3.61
N ASP A 90 -0.03 11.80 4.74
CA ASP A 90 0.30 13.12 5.29
C ASP A 90 1.44 13.80 4.52
N ASN A 91 2.10 13.09 3.60
CA ASN A 91 3.05 13.66 2.67
C ASN A 91 2.33 14.02 1.36
N ASP A 92 1.75 15.22 1.30
CA ASP A 92 0.96 15.70 0.16
C ASP A 92 1.73 15.63 -1.17
N GLU A 93 3.00 16.02 -1.18
CA GLU A 93 3.83 16.00 -2.39
C GLU A 93 4.01 14.57 -2.94
N PHE A 94 4.34 13.63 -2.06
CA PHE A 94 4.51 12.23 -2.44
C PHE A 94 3.16 11.62 -2.87
N PHE A 95 2.11 11.87 -2.10
CA PHE A 95 0.81 11.28 -2.35
C PHE A 95 0.24 11.77 -3.69
N GLU A 96 0.25 13.07 -3.95
CA GLU A 96 -0.18 13.67 -5.22
C GLU A 96 0.63 13.11 -6.41
N MET A 97 1.94 12.94 -6.24
CA MET A 97 2.78 12.36 -7.28
C MET A 97 2.32 10.95 -7.66
N ILE A 98 2.04 10.07 -6.69
CA ILE A 98 1.66 8.68 -6.97
C ILE A 98 0.18 8.52 -7.33
N SER A 99 -0.72 9.38 -6.83
CA SER A 99 -2.17 9.29 -7.05
C SER A 99 -2.64 10.04 -8.29
N SER A 100 -1.89 11.06 -8.73
CA SER A 100 -2.26 11.89 -9.87
C SER A 100 -1.22 11.83 -10.99
N GLU A 101 -0.01 12.35 -10.75
CA GLU A 101 0.99 12.56 -11.80
C GLU A 101 1.41 11.24 -12.48
N VAL A 102 1.80 10.23 -11.69
CA VAL A 102 2.24 8.94 -12.22
C VAL A 102 1.12 8.22 -13.00
N LEU A 103 -0.14 8.40 -12.60
CA LEU A 103 -1.28 7.70 -13.18
C LEU A 103 -1.91 8.42 -14.38
N SER A 104 -1.71 9.73 -14.50
CA SER A 104 -2.24 10.53 -15.61
C SER A 104 -1.22 10.73 -16.74
N ASP A 105 0.07 10.73 -16.42
CA ASP A 105 1.12 11.06 -17.37
C ASP A 105 1.69 9.84 -18.11
N SER A 106 1.55 9.87 -19.43
CA SER A 106 2.07 8.84 -20.36
C SER A 106 3.60 8.70 -20.39
N ARG A 107 4.36 9.63 -19.81
CA ARG A 107 5.83 9.57 -19.74
C ARG A 107 6.32 8.46 -18.80
N TYR A 108 5.51 8.08 -17.80
CA TYR A 108 5.87 7.00 -16.89
C TYR A 108 5.67 5.65 -17.56
N SER A 109 6.63 4.74 -17.32
CA SER A 109 6.53 3.39 -17.85
C SER A 109 5.42 2.60 -17.14
N ILE A 110 4.91 1.58 -17.84
CA ILE A 110 3.92 0.64 -17.28
C ILE A 110 4.39 0.03 -15.96
N SER A 111 5.69 -0.27 -15.81
CA SER A 111 6.25 -0.81 -14.57
C SER A 111 6.17 0.20 -13.40
N ILE A 112 6.33 1.50 -13.67
CA ILE A 112 6.19 2.56 -12.67
C ILE A 112 4.72 2.71 -12.28
N GLN A 113 3.83 2.78 -13.28
CA GLN A 113 2.38 2.89 -13.08
C GLN A 113 1.85 1.69 -12.28
N SER A 114 2.26 0.47 -12.64
CA SER A 114 1.86 -0.75 -11.94
C SER A 114 2.31 -0.73 -10.48
N ALA A 115 3.55 -0.31 -10.21
CA ALA A 115 4.07 -0.21 -8.85
C ALA A 115 3.37 0.89 -8.02
N ALA A 116 2.97 2.00 -8.65
CA ALA A 116 2.22 3.07 -7.99
C ALA A 116 0.78 2.64 -7.65
N ILE A 117 0.06 1.97 -8.57
CA ILE A 117 -1.27 1.44 -8.27
C ILE A 117 -1.21 0.40 -7.17
N ARG A 118 -0.23 -0.52 -7.21
CA ARG A 118 -0.02 -1.47 -6.11
C ARG A 118 0.14 -0.76 -4.78
N LEU A 119 0.98 0.28 -4.73
CA LEU A 119 1.21 1.07 -3.52
C LEU A 119 -0.07 1.75 -3.03
N LEU A 120 -0.84 2.40 -3.90
CA LEU A 120 -2.12 3.02 -3.55
C LEU A 120 -3.13 1.99 -3.04
N LEU A 121 -3.19 0.81 -3.67
CA LEU A 121 -4.01 -0.30 -3.22
C LEU A 121 -3.58 -0.78 -1.83
N SER A 122 -2.28 -0.90 -1.54
CA SER A 122 -1.78 -1.22 -0.20
C SER A 122 -2.20 -0.16 0.83
N CYS A 123 -2.13 1.13 0.47
CA CYS A 123 -2.59 2.23 1.33
C CYS A 123 -4.10 2.20 1.56
N SER A 124 -4.90 1.74 0.59
CA SER A 124 -6.36 1.80 0.66
C SER A 124 -6.97 1.13 1.88
N THR A 125 -6.33 0.07 2.36
CA THR A 125 -6.72 -0.64 3.57
C THR A 125 -6.69 0.25 4.82
N THR A 126 -5.88 1.31 4.83
CA THR A 126 -5.73 2.25 5.96
C THR A 126 -6.62 3.47 5.86
N TRP A 127 -7.32 3.66 4.74
CA TRP A 127 -8.11 4.85 4.51
C TRP A 127 -9.42 4.79 5.30
N MET A 128 -9.65 5.82 6.11
CA MET A 128 -10.96 6.02 6.75
C MET A 128 -12.04 6.35 5.71
N PHE A 129 -11.66 7.04 4.62
CA PHE A 129 -12.51 7.36 3.48
C PHE A 129 -11.74 7.05 2.19
N PRO A 130 -12.37 6.39 1.20
CA PRO A 130 -11.72 6.12 -0.08
C PRO A 130 -11.17 7.40 -0.71
N HIS A 131 -9.96 7.32 -1.26
CA HIS A 131 -9.41 8.44 -2.01
C HIS A 131 -10.22 8.69 -3.27
N VAL A 132 -10.58 9.95 -3.51
CA VAL A 132 -11.27 10.40 -4.72
C VAL A 132 -10.21 10.79 -5.74
N PHE A 133 -10.03 9.95 -6.75
CA PHE A 133 -9.14 10.22 -7.87
C PHE A 133 -9.78 11.24 -8.83
N GLU A 134 -8.95 12.03 -9.51
CA GLU A 134 -9.38 12.89 -10.60
C GLU A 134 -9.96 12.07 -11.77
N ASP A 135 -10.89 12.66 -12.53
CA ASP A 135 -11.57 11.98 -13.66
C ASP A 135 -10.58 11.38 -14.67
N ALA A 136 -9.51 12.10 -14.99
CA ALA A 136 -8.48 11.63 -15.92
C ALA A 136 -7.75 10.37 -15.41
N VAL A 137 -7.45 10.32 -14.10
CA VAL A 137 -6.83 9.16 -13.46
C VAL A 137 -7.82 7.99 -13.43
N LEU A 138 -9.07 8.27 -13.06
CA LEU A 138 -10.11 7.25 -13.00
C LEU A 138 -10.39 6.62 -14.38
N ASP A 139 -10.37 7.41 -15.44
CA ASP A 139 -10.53 6.92 -16.81
C ASP A 139 -9.33 6.08 -17.27
N ASN A 140 -8.11 6.45 -16.88
CA ASN A 140 -6.93 5.60 -17.10
C ASN A 140 -7.04 4.26 -16.37
N ILE A 141 -7.47 4.26 -15.10
CA ILE A 141 -7.71 3.03 -14.34
C ILE A 141 -8.72 2.13 -15.05
N LYS A 142 -9.88 2.67 -15.46
CA LYS A 142 -10.89 1.92 -16.23
C LYS A 142 -10.31 1.35 -17.52
N ASN A 143 -9.54 2.14 -18.26
CA ASN A 143 -8.91 1.72 -19.51
C ASN A 143 -7.92 0.58 -19.29
N TRP A 144 -7.12 0.60 -18.22
CA TRP A 144 -6.21 -0.50 -17.90
C TRP A 144 -6.98 -1.79 -17.56
N VAL A 145 -8.08 -1.70 -16.81
CA VAL A 145 -8.96 -2.84 -16.51
C VAL A 145 -9.57 -3.45 -17.79
N ILE A 146 -10.08 -2.61 -18.69
CA ILE A 146 -10.71 -3.08 -19.94
C ILE A 146 -9.69 -3.74 -20.87
N ASN A 147 -8.50 -3.15 -20.99
CA ASN A 147 -7.46 -3.64 -21.90
C ASN A 147 -6.74 -4.89 -21.40
N ASP A 148 -6.71 -5.13 -20.09
CA ASP A 148 -6.24 -6.40 -19.52
C ASP A 148 -7.17 -7.56 -19.92
N ASN A 149 -8.48 -7.35 -19.75
CA ASN A 149 -9.52 -8.32 -20.12
C ASN A 149 -9.58 -8.61 -21.63
N SER A 150 -9.27 -7.63 -22.49
CA SER A 150 -9.29 -7.84 -23.94
C SER A 150 -8.11 -8.67 -24.43
N ARG A 151 -6.94 -8.54 -23.80
CA ARG A 151 -5.75 -9.34 -24.12
C ARG A 151 -5.80 -10.75 -23.55
N SER A 152 -6.38 -10.94 -22.36
CA SER A 152 -6.60 -12.27 -21.80
C SER A 152 -7.62 -13.09 -22.61
N ASN A 153 -8.58 -12.42 -23.28
CA ASN A 153 -9.64 -13.07 -24.06
C ASN A 153 -9.31 -13.27 -25.54
N ALA A 154 -8.29 -12.58 -26.08
CA ALA A 154 -7.94 -12.62 -27.51
C ALA A 154 -6.87 -13.68 -27.88
N ASP A 155 -6.29 -14.36 -26.89
CA ASP A 155 -5.25 -15.40 -27.09
C ASP A 155 -5.84 -16.83 -26.95
N GLU A 156 -6.73 -17.21 -27.86
CA GLU A 156 -6.77 -18.59 -28.38
C GLU A 156 -6.85 -18.54 -29.91
N PRO A 157 -5.76 -18.93 -30.58
CA PRO A 157 -5.76 -20.30 -31.11
C PRO A 157 -4.44 -21.03 -30.90
N ASP A 158 -4.58 -22.30 -30.53
CA ASP A 158 -3.70 -23.45 -30.80
C ASP A 158 -2.31 -23.11 -31.38
N LYS A 159 -1.28 -23.15 -30.54
CA LYS A 159 0.05 -23.63 -30.94
C LYS A 159 0.86 -24.10 -29.74
N LYS A 160 0.99 -25.42 -29.66
CA LYS A 160 2.04 -26.16 -28.95
C LYS A 160 3.35 -25.37 -28.88
N LYS A 161 3.64 -24.81 -27.71
CA LYS A 161 5.00 -24.68 -27.21
C LYS A 161 4.94 -24.67 -25.69
N GLY A 162 5.40 -25.77 -25.09
CA GLY A 162 5.73 -25.79 -23.68
C GLY A 162 6.82 -24.76 -23.42
N LEU A 163 6.43 -23.59 -22.94
CA LEU A 163 7.28 -22.70 -22.18
C LEU A 163 6.46 -22.22 -20.99
N LYS A 164 6.83 -22.77 -19.85
CA LYS A 164 6.55 -22.29 -18.50
C LYS A 164 6.45 -20.75 -18.52
N ARG A 165 5.23 -20.19 -18.50
CA ARG A 165 5.01 -18.74 -18.36
C ARG A 165 5.29 -18.42 -16.89
N ASP A 166 6.56 -18.25 -16.55
CA ASP A 166 7.00 -18.24 -15.15
C ASP A 166 6.73 -16.89 -14.44
N LYS A 167 6.33 -15.81 -15.15
CA LYS A 167 5.99 -14.49 -14.55
C LYS A 167 4.93 -13.71 -15.37
N PRO A 168 3.98 -13.02 -14.74
CA PRO A 168 3.09 -12.08 -15.42
C PRO A 168 3.88 -10.90 -16.00
N THR A 169 3.40 -10.35 -17.10
CA THR A 169 3.92 -9.13 -17.70
C THR A 169 3.56 -7.91 -16.85
N ASP A 170 4.31 -6.81 -17.01
CA ASP A 170 4.01 -5.56 -16.30
C ASP A 170 2.60 -5.03 -16.61
N PHE A 171 2.10 -5.31 -17.82
CA PHE A 171 0.75 -4.92 -18.23
C PHE A 171 -0.34 -5.75 -17.55
N GLU A 172 -0.18 -7.07 -17.48
CA GLU A 172 -1.09 -7.96 -16.73
C GLU A 172 -1.10 -7.61 -15.24
N THR A 173 0.09 -7.28 -14.71
CA THR A 173 0.24 -6.83 -13.32
C THR A 173 -0.45 -5.48 -13.09
N LEU A 174 -0.31 -4.53 -14.03
CA LEU A 174 -1.03 -3.25 -14.01
C LEU A 174 -2.55 -3.46 -14.02
N GLY A 175 -3.07 -4.29 -14.91
CA GLY A 175 -4.50 -4.61 -15.00
C GLY A 175 -5.07 -5.23 -13.72
N THR A 176 -4.31 -6.15 -13.11
CA THR A 176 -4.66 -6.76 -11.82
C THR A 176 -4.79 -5.72 -10.72
N TYR A 177 -3.78 -4.87 -10.52
CA TYR A 177 -3.83 -3.85 -9.47
C TYR A 177 -4.86 -2.75 -9.77
N ALA A 178 -5.03 -2.37 -11.04
CA ALA A 178 -6.04 -1.40 -11.46
C ALA A 178 -7.45 -1.91 -11.16
N THR A 179 -7.70 -3.20 -11.34
CA THR A 179 -8.97 -3.84 -10.97
C THR A 179 -9.23 -3.73 -9.48
N GLY A 180 -8.22 -4.05 -8.65
CA GLY A 180 -8.32 -3.92 -7.19
C GLY A 180 -8.58 -2.48 -6.75
N LEU A 181 -7.84 -1.51 -7.31
CA LEU A 181 -8.01 -0.10 -6.97
C LEU A 181 -9.37 0.44 -7.42
N LEU A 182 -9.87 0.05 -8.60
CA LEU A 182 -11.21 0.41 -9.06
C LEU A 182 -12.29 -0.16 -8.15
N ALA A 183 -12.16 -1.40 -7.69
CA ALA A 183 -13.10 -2.00 -6.75
C ALA A 183 -13.19 -1.21 -5.44
N VAL A 184 -12.06 -0.72 -4.92
CA VAL A 184 -12.03 0.19 -3.76
C VAL A 184 -12.79 1.48 -4.04
N CYS A 185 -12.57 2.11 -5.20
CA CYS A 185 -13.24 3.35 -5.58
C CYS A 185 -14.76 3.20 -5.67
N LEU A 186 -15.26 2.03 -6.08
CA LEU A 186 -16.69 1.74 -6.23
C LEU A 186 -17.36 1.26 -4.93
N SER A 187 -16.58 0.93 -3.90
CA SER A 187 -17.09 0.44 -2.61
C SER A 187 -17.45 1.56 -1.61
N GLY A 188 -17.21 2.82 -2.00
CA GLY A 188 -17.46 4.03 -1.21
C GLY A 188 -18.81 4.68 -1.48
#